data_AF-A0A534MQT8-F1
#
_entry.id   AF-A0A534MQT8-F1
#
_cell.length_a   1.000
_cell.length_b   1.000
_cell.length_c   1.000
_cell.angle_alpha   90.00
_cell.angle_beta   90.00
_cell.angle_gamma   90.00
#
_symmetry.space_group_name_H-M   'P 1'
#
loop_
_entity.id
_entity.type
_entity.pdbx_description
1 polymer ?
#
loop_
_entity_poly.entity_id
_entity_poly.type
_entity_poly.pdbx_seq_one_letter_code
_entity_poly.pdbx_strand_id
1 'polypeptide(L)'
;MSDRMDIRGAIGDGAARMSLPDLPQPEETQAILTGALRELEGIDTRLETWTADDHFTQFGKRLVVRYDLEARLAAAPNVRRYHWLGKFYDRDEDARRVASVLRELASFDGHAQSGLAFPSVLAYHAPRRLLLLTYESGESMTTAMAQDTEAILAAIGRALATLHSLPIAPTRILSPDAVLEDLRPRVRDLCDRFPSEAESLGSAFAALERDMPFLPSAPAFVHGDFGPANLLWRKGHVVVLDFDKCALGDPAADLGNLFAQLFRTTIKRPEILRDFASARATVLESYSRWSPADSRLDSRVAWYERATLLRKIHGLLFSKSRDQHPEAVRQRQAEAVQLMRMG
;
A
#
# COMPACT_ATOMS: atom_id res chain seq x y z
N MET A 1 4.38 50.06 20.06
CA MET A 1 5.73 49.57 20.44
C MET A 1 5.55 48.12 20.81
N SER A 2 5.79 47.22 19.84
CA SER A 2 6.97 46.34 19.75
C SER A 2 6.96 45.32 20.91
N ASP A 3 6.83 44.02 20.69
CA ASP A 3 7.72 43.25 19.81
C ASP A 3 7.03 42.10 19.06
N ARG A 4 7.46 41.97 17.81
CA ARG A 4 7.44 40.73 17.02
C ARG A 4 8.50 39.79 17.59
N MET A 5 8.17 38.52 17.76
CA MET A 5 9.17 37.46 17.77
C MET A 5 8.81 36.45 16.67
N ASP A 6 9.50 36.62 15.55
CA ASP A 6 9.61 35.67 14.46
C ASP A 6 10.10 34.32 15.00
N ILE A 7 9.39 33.24 14.67
CA ILE A 7 9.96 31.89 14.70
C ILE A 7 9.73 31.28 13.31
N ARG A 8 10.68 31.57 12.40
CA ARG A 8 10.95 30.78 11.20
C ARG A 8 12.04 29.76 11.53
N GLY A 9 11.86 28.52 11.06
CA GLY A 9 12.85 27.43 11.06
C GLY A 9 12.39 26.24 11.91
N ALA A 10 12.30 25.00 11.43
CA ALA A 10 12.85 24.38 10.23
C ALA A 10 11.83 23.35 9.68
N ILE A 11 11.62 23.40 8.37
CA ILE A 11 10.75 22.48 7.63
C ILE A 11 11.61 21.28 7.26
N GLY A 12 11.40 20.15 7.94
CA GLY A 12 11.94 18.86 7.54
C GLY A 12 10.96 18.15 6.62
N ASP A 13 11.47 17.66 5.48
CA ASP A 13 10.76 16.92 4.44
C ASP A 13 9.84 15.83 5.01
N GLY A 14 8.57 16.16 5.08
CA GLY A 14 7.48 15.22 5.28
C GLY A 14 6.30 15.83 4.55
N ALA A 15 5.90 15.22 3.42
CA ALA A 15 4.79 15.68 2.60
C ALA A 15 3.62 16.14 3.47
N ALA A 16 3.42 17.47 3.51
CA ALA A 16 2.29 18.06 4.19
C ALA A 16 1.04 17.57 3.47
N ARG A 17 0.04 17.09 4.21
CA ARG A 17 -1.27 16.73 3.66
C ARG A 17 -1.73 17.93 2.80
N MET A 18 -2.01 17.70 1.52
CA MET A 18 -2.56 18.73 0.62
C MET A 18 -3.64 19.49 1.38
N SER A 19 -3.44 20.79 1.54
CA SER A 19 -4.38 21.63 2.26
C SER A 19 -5.69 21.72 1.45
N LEU A 20 -6.84 21.84 2.13
CA LEU A 20 -8.17 22.07 1.51
C LEU A 20 -8.18 23.01 0.27
N PRO A 21 -7.41 24.12 0.19
CA PRO A 21 -7.34 24.95 -1.01
C PRO A 21 -6.81 24.27 -2.30
N ASP A 22 -6.21 23.08 -2.23
CA ASP A 22 -5.72 22.36 -3.42
C ASP A 22 -6.78 21.43 -4.06
N LEU A 23 -7.90 21.18 -3.37
CA LEU A 23 -9.01 20.43 -3.96
C LEU A 23 -9.69 21.25 -5.08
N PRO A 24 -10.07 20.60 -6.20
CA PRO A 24 -10.84 21.28 -7.24
C PRO A 24 -12.14 21.85 -6.66
N GLN A 25 -12.53 23.03 -7.15
CA GLN A 25 -13.82 23.62 -6.79
C GLN A 25 -14.96 22.69 -7.23
N PRO A 26 -16.17 22.79 -6.64
CA PRO A 26 -17.28 21.89 -6.98
C PRO A 26 -17.61 21.85 -8.48
N GLU A 27 -17.59 23.00 -9.16
CA GLU A 27 -17.84 23.07 -10.62
C GLU A 27 -16.77 22.35 -11.44
N GLU A 28 -15.49 22.52 -11.07
CA GLU A 28 -14.38 21.81 -11.72
C GLU A 28 -14.47 20.30 -11.45
N THR A 29 -14.78 19.91 -10.21
CA THR A 29 -14.99 18.50 -9.85
C THR A 29 -16.12 17.88 -10.66
N GLN A 30 -17.26 18.58 -10.79
CA GLN A 30 -18.38 18.12 -11.59
C GLN A 30 -18.00 17.94 -13.06
N ALA A 31 -17.21 18.85 -13.64
CA ALA A 31 -16.73 18.74 -15.01
C ALA A 31 -15.81 17.51 -15.20
N ILE A 32 -14.87 17.29 -14.27
CA ILE A 32 -13.96 16.13 -14.28
C ILE A 32 -14.77 14.82 -14.19
N LEU A 33 -15.68 14.71 -13.23
CA LEU A 33 -16.50 13.51 -13.02
C LEU A 33 -17.41 13.24 -14.22
N THR A 34 -18.02 14.29 -14.80
CA THR A 34 -18.87 14.17 -16.00
C THR A 34 -18.06 13.69 -17.21
N GLY A 35 -16.84 14.22 -17.39
CA GLY A 35 -15.94 13.78 -18.46
C GLY A 35 -15.60 12.30 -18.34
N ALA A 36 -15.12 11.87 -17.18
CA ALA A 36 -14.80 10.46 -16.91
C ALA A 36 -16.02 9.54 -17.07
N LEU A 37 -17.20 9.98 -16.65
CA LEU A 37 -18.44 9.21 -16.78
C LEU A 37 -18.85 9.02 -18.23
N ARG A 38 -18.68 10.04 -19.06
CA ARG A 38 -18.96 9.95 -20.50
C ARG A 38 -17.96 9.08 -21.25
N GLU A 39 -16.70 9.06 -20.82
CA GLU A 39 -15.71 8.12 -21.34
C GLU A 39 -16.08 6.67 -20.99
N LEU A 40 -16.59 6.45 -19.77
CA LEU A 40 -16.98 5.11 -19.29
C LEU A 40 -18.28 4.59 -19.93
N GLU A 41 -19.35 5.38 -19.92
CA GLU A 41 -20.72 4.94 -20.24
C GLU A 41 -21.26 5.52 -21.56
N GLY A 42 -20.52 6.42 -22.21
CA GLY A 42 -20.88 7.07 -23.47
C GLY A 42 -21.28 8.54 -23.31
N ILE A 43 -21.16 9.30 -24.41
CA ILE A 43 -21.23 10.77 -24.42
C ILE A 43 -22.56 11.36 -23.96
N ASP A 44 -23.66 10.63 -24.17
CA ASP A 44 -25.01 11.05 -23.79
C ASP A 44 -25.34 10.77 -22.31
N THR A 45 -24.40 10.21 -21.56
CA THR A 45 -24.57 9.98 -20.13
C THR A 45 -24.59 11.31 -19.38
N ARG A 46 -25.59 11.47 -18.51
CA ARG A 46 -25.79 12.65 -17.67
C ARG A 46 -25.53 12.31 -16.21
N LEU A 47 -24.59 13.03 -15.60
CA LEU A 47 -24.42 13.06 -14.16
C LEU A 47 -25.60 13.85 -13.55
N GLU A 48 -26.36 13.22 -12.66
CA GLU A 48 -27.52 13.82 -12.00
C GLU A 48 -27.09 14.48 -10.68
N THR A 49 -26.38 13.72 -9.83
CA THR A 49 -25.85 14.19 -8.55
C THR A 49 -24.53 13.51 -8.22
N TRP A 50 -23.74 14.14 -7.34
CA TRP A 50 -22.56 13.52 -6.75
C TRP A 50 -22.32 14.05 -5.34
N THR A 51 -21.70 13.24 -4.49
CA THR A 51 -21.15 13.64 -3.19
C THR A 51 -19.67 13.29 -3.11
N ALA A 52 -18.96 13.96 -2.22
CA ALA A 52 -17.55 13.68 -1.93
C ALA A 52 -17.34 13.47 -0.43
N ASP A 53 -16.54 12.48 -0.10
CA ASP A 53 -16.04 12.19 1.24
C ASP A 53 -14.50 12.27 1.20
N ASP A 54 -13.96 13.43 1.57
CA ASP A 54 -12.52 13.72 1.66
C ASP A 54 -11.90 13.26 2.98
N HIS A 55 -12.74 12.75 3.89
CA HIS A 55 -12.33 12.11 5.14
C HIS A 55 -12.22 10.59 5.01
N PHE A 56 -12.53 10.03 3.82
CA PHE A 56 -12.50 8.61 3.52
C PHE A 56 -11.20 7.92 3.98
N THR A 57 -10.06 8.58 3.79
CA THR A 57 -8.80 8.19 4.46
C THR A 57 -8.39 9.25 5.48
N GLN A 58 -8.78 9.05 6.75
CA GLN A 58 -8.48 9.98 7.84
C GLN A 58 -6.97 10.16 8.06
N PHE A 59 -6.18 9.11 7.79
CA PHE A 59 -4.72 9.08 7.95
C PHE A 59 -4.08 8.47 6.70
N GLY A 60 -3.33 9.27 5.94
CA GLY A 60 -2.70 8.85 4.69
C GLY A 60 -1.63 9.84 4.24
N LYS A 61 -0.65 9.37 3.47
CA LYS A 61 0.36 10.26 2.86
C LYS A 61 -0.21 11.06 1.70
N ARG A 62 -1.29 10.57 1.09
CA ARG A 62 -1.96 11.16 -0.07
C ARG A 62 -3.40 11.48 0.31
N LEU A 63 -3.95 12.50 -0.32
CA LEU A 63 -5.37 12.81 -0.23
C LEU A 63 -6.16 11.85 -1.13
N VAL A 64 -7.10 11.12 -0.52
CA VAL A 64 -8.01 10.22 -1.21
C VAL A 64 -9.43 10.65 -0.89
N VAL A 65 -10.22 10.88 -1.94
CA VAL A 65 -11.63 11.30 -1.85
C VAL A 65 -12.49 10.18 -2.41
N ARG A 66 -13.52 9.74 -1.68
CA ARG A 66 -14.56 8.88 -2.25
C ARG A 66 -15.62 9.77 -2.91
N TYR A 67 -15.97 9.45 -4.13
CA TYR A 67 -17.10 10.05 -4.84
C TYR A 67 -18.23 9.04 -4.97
N ASP A 68 -19.44 9.43 -4.57
CA ASP A 68 -20.66 8.68 -4.83
C ASP A 68 -21.45 9.43 -5.90
N LEU A 69 -21.67 8.80 -7.05
CA LEU A 69 -22.28 9.43 -8.23
C LEU A 69 -23.61 8.77 -8.58
N GLU A 70 -24.59 9.57 -8.95
CA GLU A 70 -25.83 9.12 -9.57
C GLU A 70 -25.91 9.64 -11.00
N ALA A 71 -26.09 8.75 -11.98
CA ALA A 71 -26.13 9.12 -13.38
C ALA A 71 -27.21 8.41 -14.18
N ARG A 72 -27.71 9.08 -15.21
CA ARG A 72 -28.69 8.56 -16.15
C ARG A 72 -28.03 8.32 -17.51
N LEU A 73 -28.12 7.08 -17.98
CA LEU A 73 -27.68 6.71 -19.32
C LEU A 73 -28.79 7.03 -20.31
N ALA A 74 -28.44 7.49 -21.52
CA ALA A 74 -29.43 7.85 -22.53
C ALA A 74 -30.36 6.68 -22.94
N ALA A 75 -29.83 5.46 -22.93
CA ALA A 75 -30.56 4.25 -23.31
C ALA A 75 -31.31 3.58 -22.14
N ALA A 76 -31.17 4.06 -20.89
CA ALA A 76 -31.75 3.41 -19.72
C ALA A 76 -32.66 4.38 -18.93
N PRO A 77 -33.88 3.95 -18.55
CA PRO A 77 -34.79 4.79 -17.76
C PRO A 77 -34.32 5.00 -16.32
N ASN A 78 -33.44 4.13 -15.82
CA ASN A 78 -33.03 4.09 -14.42
C ASN A 78 -31.72 4.85 -14.17
N VAL A 79 -31.66 5.53 -13.02
CA VAL A 79 -30.44 6.11 -12.48
C VAL A 79 -29.53 4.99 -11.98
N ARG A 80 -28.27 4.99 -12.43
CA ARG A 80 -27.21 4.11 -11.96
C ARG A 80 -26.36 4.82 -10.90
N ARG A 81 -25.87 4.04 -9.94
CA ARG A 81 -24.98 4.50 -8.87
C ARG A 81 -23.57 4.01 -9.10
N TYR A 82 -22.61 4.89 -8.89
CA TYR A 82 -21.18 4.59 -8.98
C TYR A 82 -20.47 5.02 -7.71
N HIS A 83 -19.47 4.25 -7.33
CA HIS A 83 -18.55 4.57 -6.24
C HIS A 83 -17.14 4.64 -6.83
N TRP A 84 -16.53 5.82 -6.77
CA TRP A 84 -15.20 6.09 -7.32
C TRP A 84 -14.26 6.60 -6.24
N LEU A 85 -12.96 6.45 -6.48
CA LEU A 85 -11.90 7.00 -5.63
C LEU A 85 -11.08 7.99 -6.46
N GLY A 86 -10.93 9.22 -5.95
CA GLY A 86 -9.99 10.19 -6.45
C GLY A 86 -8.74 10.23 -5.60
N LYS A 87 -7.59 9.96 -6.20
CA LYS A 87 -6.28 10.00 -5.54
C LYS A 87 -5.44 11.13 -6.11
N PHE A 88 -5.04 12.06 -5.25
CA PHE A 88 -4.23 13.21 -5.61
C PHE A 88 -2.75 12.92 -5.33
N TYR A 89 -1.89 13.34 -6.26
CA TYR A 89 -0.45 13.12 -6.19
C TYR A 89 0.30 14.44 -6.16
N ASP A 90 1.41 14.45 -5.42
CA ASP A 90 2.34 15.58 -5.38
C ASP A 90 3.15 15.72 -6.67
N ARG A 91 3.37 14.60 -7.38
CA ARG A 91 4.12 14.56 -8.64
C ARG A 91 3.28 13.91 -9.73
N ASP A 92 3.22 14.55 -10.89
CA ASP A 92 2.51 14.08 -12.08
C ASP A 92 3.03 12.71 -12.54
N GLU A 93 4.36 12.52 -12.50
CA GLU A 93 5.02 11.27 -12.86
C GLU A 93 4.54 10.07 -12.02
N ASP A 94 4.26 10.28 -10.73
CA ASP A 94 3.79 9.21 -9.84
C ASP A 94 2.38 8.77 -10.21
N ALA A 95 1.49 9.73 -10.50
CA ALA A 95 0.12 9.44 -10.92
C ALA A 95 0.09 8.69 -12.26
N ARG A 96 0.88 9.15 -13.24
CA ARG A 96 0.98 8.50 -14.56
C ARG A 96 1.54 7.10 -14.47
N ARG A 97 2.56 6.87 -13.65
CA ARG A 97 3.14 5.55 -13.45
C ARG A 97 2.09 4.57 -12.89
N VAL A 98 1.37 4.97 -11.85
CA VAL A 98 0.32 4.11 -11.26
C VAL A 98 -0.81 3.87 -12.26
N ALA A 99 -1.23 4.90 -13.00
CA ALA A 99 -2.25 4.75 -14.05
C ALA A 99 -1.81 3.79 -15.16
N SER A 100 -0.54 3.84 -15.58
CA SER A 100 0.01 2.93 -16.58
C SER A 100 -0.04 1.48 -16.11
N VAL A 101 0.42 1.23 -14.88
CA VAL A 101 0.43 -0.12 -14.29
C VAL A 101 -0.99 -0.68 -14.15
N LEU A 102 -1.94 0.12 -13.66
CA LEU A 102 -3.32 -0.34 -13.51
C LEU A 102 -4.02 -0.59 -14.86
N ARG A 103 -3.69 0.19 -15.91
CA ARG A 103 -4.20 -0.08 -17.27
C ARG A 103 -3.61 -1.36 -17.86
N GLU A 104 -2.32 -1.60 -17.62
CA GLU A 104 -1.68 -2.85 -18.05
C GLU A 104 -2.28 -4.05 -17.33
N LEU A 105 -2.46 -3.96 -16.00
CA LEU A 105 -3.19 -4.95 -15.20
C LEU A 105 -4.61 -5.22 -15.74
N ALA A 106 -5.33 -4.19 -16.16
CA ALA A 106 -6.68 -4.35 -16.72
C ALA A 106 -6.71 -5.06 -18.08
N SER A 107 -5.59 -5.08 -18.82
CA SER A 107 -5.50 -5.70 -20.16
C SER A 107 -5.39 -7.23 -20.12
N PHE A 108 -5.14 -7.81 -18.95
CA PHE A 108 -5.01 -9.25 -18.77
C PHE A 108 -6.37 -9.82 -18.33
N ASP A 109 -7.09 -10.40 -19.27
CA ASP A 109 -8.45 -10.95 -19.07
C ASP A 109 -8.53 -12.12 -18.06
N GLY A 110 -7.39 -12.68 -17.65
CA GLY A 110 -7.31 -13.88 -16.78
C GLY A 110 -7.44 -13.63 -15.28
N HIS A 111 -7.47 -12.38 -14.80
CA HIS A 111 -7.32 -12.12 -13.36
C HIS A 111 -8.49 -12.55 -12.49
N ALA A 112 -9.71 -12.46 -13.03
CA ALA A 112 -10.91 -12.99 -12.39
C ALA A 112 -10.83 -14.52 -12.21
N GLN A 113 -10.19 -15.23 -13.14
CA GLN A 113 -9.98 -16.68 -13.02
C GLN A 113 -8.85 -17.02 -12.04
N SER A 114 -7.91 -16.08 -11.83
CA SER A 114 -6.78 -16.27 -10.91
C SER A 114 -7.05 -15.85 -9.46
N GLY A 115 -8.30 -15.46 -9.13
CA GLY A 115 -8.66 -15.03 -7.78
C GLY A 115 -8.11 -13.66 -7.38
N LEU A 116 -7.75 -12.82 -8.36
CA LEU A 116 -7.24 -11.46 -8.14
C LEU A 116 -8.24 -10.42 -8.65
N ALA A 117 -8.30 -9.29 -7.95
CA ALA A 117 -8.97 -8.09 -8.42
C ALA A 117 -8.18 -6.84 -8.00
N PHE A 118 -8.40 -5.74 -8.70
CA PHE A 118 -7.73 -4.46 -8.42
C PHE A 118 -8.53 -3.30 -9.00
N PRO A 119 -8.29 -2.06 -8.52
CA PRO A 119 -8.97 -0.88 -9.02
C PRO A 119 -8.68 -0.64 -10.51
N SER A 120 -9.71 -0.29 -11.27
CA SER A 120 -9.59 0.12 -12.67
C SER A 120 -9.41 1.63 -12.78
N VAL A 121 -8.60 2.07 -13.74
CA VAL A 121 -8.44 3.50 -14.05
C VAL A 121 -9.65 3.99 -14.82
N LEU A 122 -10.34 4.97 -14.25
CA LEU A 122 -11.49 5.63 -14.88
C LEU A 122 -11.05 6.84 -15.68
N ALA A 123 -10.21 7.68 -15.09
CA ALA A 123 -9.65 8.85 -15.76
C ALA A 123 -8.39 9.34 -15.05
N TYR A 124 -7.58 10.12 -15.76
CA TYR A 124 -6.46 10.85 -15.20
C TYR A 124 -6.54 12.33 -15.59
N HIS A 125 -6.68 13.20 -14.59
CA HIS A 125 -6.75 14.64 -14.78
C HIS A 125 -5.42 15.30 -14.40
N ALA A 126 -4.57 15.53 -15.42
CA ALA A 126 -3.20 16.03 -15.26
C ALA A 126 -3.09 17.38 -14.51
N PRO A 127 -3.94 18.40 -14.76
CA PRO A 127 -3.81 19.70 -14.07
C PRO A 127 -3.93 19.61 -12.54
N ARG A 128 -4.70 18.62 -12.05
CA ARG A 128 -4.86 18.36 -10.60
C ARG A 128 -4.04 17.16 -10.13
N ARG A 129 -3.27 16.51 -11.01
CA ARG A 129 -2.56 15.25 -10.75
C ARG A 129 -3.48 14.23 -10.07
N LEU A 130 -4.73 14.18 -10.53
CA LEU A 130 -5.82 13.39 -9.96
C LEU A 130 -6.00 12.12 -10.78
N LEU A 131 -5.89 10.98 -10.11
CA LEU A 131 -6.24 9.68 -10.68
C LEU A 131 -7.60 9.24 -10.15
N LEU A 132 -8.57 9.06 -11.03
CA LEU A 132 -9.88 8.49 -10.72
C LEU A 132 -9.85 6.98 -10.94
N LEU A 133 -10.26 6.23 -9.93
CA LEU A 133 -10.26 4.78 -9.88
C LEU A 133 -11.65 4.24 -9.49
N THR A 134 -11.94 3.00 -9.83
CA THR A 134 -13.08 2.28 -9.24
C THR A 134 -12.91 2.17 -7.72
N TYR A 135 -14.01 2.30 -6.99
CA TYR A 135 -14.03 1.87 -5.59
C TYR A 135 -14.17 0.36 -5.52
N GLU A 136 -13.23 -0.30 -4.85
CA GLU A 136 -13.29 -1.73 -4.65
C GLU A 136 -13.97 -2.09 -3.33
N SER A 137 -15.04 -2.87 -3.41
CA SER A 137 -15.68 -3.46 -2.24
C SER A 137 -14.93 -4.70 -1.75
N GLY A 138 -15.06 -5.00 -0.46
CA GLY A 138 -14.51 -6.22 0.14
C GLY A 138 -14.41 -6.10 1.65
N GLU A 139 -14.27 -7.24 2.30
CA GLU A 139 -14.02 -7.35 3.72
C GLU A 139 -12.53 -7.13 4.03
N SER A 140 -12.21 -6.54 5.19
CA SER A 140 -10.82 -6.41 5.61
C SER A 140 -10.16 -7.78 5.77
N MET A 141 -8.89 -7.91 5.41
CA MET A 141 -8.19 -9.19 5.52
C MET A 141 -8.13 -9.73 6.95
N THR A 142 -8.08 -8.83 7.94
CA THR A 142 -8.16 -9.21 9.37
C THR A 142 -9.49 -9.86 9.75
N THR A 143 -10.61 -9.37 9.21
CA THR A 143 -11.92 -9.96 9.51
C THR A 143 -12.08 -11.30 8.80
N ALA A 144 -11.65 -11.39 7.53
CA ALA A 144 -11.69 -12.63 6.78
C ALA A 144 -10.82 -13.73 7.45
N MET A 145 -9.60 -13.39 7.88
CA MET A 145 -8.73 -14.31 8.62
C MET A 145 -9.35 -14.78 9.95
N ALA A 146 -10.13 -13.94 10.63
CA ALA A 146 -10.80 -14.35 11.87
C ALA A 146 -11.91 -15.39 11.63
N GLN A 147 -12.41 -15.52 10.41
CA GLN A 147 -13.41 -16.52 10.02
C GLN A 147 -12.74 -17.82 9.55
N ASP A 148 -11.71 -17.72 8.70
CA ASP A 148 -10.97 -18.87 8.17
C ASP A 148 -9.52 -18.48 7.89
N THR A 149 -8.65 -18.59 8.90
CA THR A 149 -7.27 -18.14 8.79
C THR A 149 -6.49 -18.89 7.72
N GLU A 150 -6.63 -20.22 7.66
CA GLU A 150 -5.83 -21.07 6.76
C GLU A 150 -6.21 -20.84 5.29
N ALA A 151 -7.51 -20.83 4.97
CA ALA A 151 -7.95 -20.61 3.59
C ALA A 151 -7.54 -19.23 3.08
N ILE A 152 -7.63 -18.21 3.94
CA ILE A 152 -7.26 -16.83 3.59
C ILE A 152 -5.76 -16.69 3.37
N LEU A 153 -4.92 -17.28 4.24
CA LEU A 153 -3.47 -17.27 4.05
C LEU A 153 -3.05 -18.02 2.78
N ALA A 154 -3.68 -19.16 2.48
CA ALA A 154 -3.45 -19.87 1.25
C ALA A 154 -3.87 -19.04 0.02
N ALA A 155 -5.00 -18.32 0.08
CA ALA A 155 -5.43 -17.42 -0.99
C ALA A 155 -4.44 -16.26 -1.20
N ILE A 156 -3.90 -15.68 -0.12
CA ILE A 156 -2.87 -14.64 -0.19
C ILE A 156 -1.60 -15.15 -0.88
N GLY A 157 -1.11 -16.34 -0.51
CA GLY A 157 0.10 -16.92 -1.14
C GLY A 157 -0.08 -17.13 -2.65
N ARG A 158 -1.24 -17.66 -3.06
CA ARG A 158 -1.58 -17.83 -4.49
C ARG A 158 -1.71 -16.49 -5.21
N ALA A 159 -2.43 -15.54 -4.62
CA ALA A 159 -2.61 -14.20 -5.17
C ALA A 159 -1.27 -13.51 -5.44
N LEU A 160 -0.32 -13.62 -4.50
CA LEU A 160 1.00 -13.03 -4.65
C LEU A 160 1.83 -13.74 -5.73
N ALA A 161 1.77 -15.07 -5.82
CA ALA A 161 2.43 -15.82 -6.89
C ALA A 161 1.90 -15.44 -8.28
N THR A 162 0.58 -15.30 -8.41
CA THR A 162 -0.05 -14.81 -9.64
C THR A 162 0.40 -13.39 -9.95
N LEU A 163 0.45 -12.48 -8.97
CA LEU A 163 0.89 -11.11 -9.19
C LEU A 163 2.34 -11.05 -9.70
N HIS A 164 3.23 -11.87 -9.13
CA HIS A 164 4.63 -11.94 -9.53
C HIS A 164 4.86 -12.60 -10.90
N SER A 165 3.89 -13.38 -11.41
CA SER A 165 3.99 -13.99 -12.73
C SER A 165 3.51 -13.08 -13.87
N LEU A 166 2.94 -11.91 -13.54
CA LEU A 166 2.46 -10.98 -14.54
C LEU A 166 3.64 -10.33 -15.28
N PRO A 167 3.60 -10.26 -16.62
CA PRO A 167 4.68 -9.71 -17.41
C PRO A 167 4.62 -8.17 -17.45
N ILE A 168 4.48 -7.55 -16.28
CA ILE A 168 4.37 -6.10 -16.09
C ILE A 168 5.74 -5.56 -15.70
N ALA A 169 6.19 -4.53 -16.40
CA ALA A 169 7.53 -3.96 -16.21
C ALA A 169 7.46 -2.47 -15.88
N PRO A 170 7.19 -2.09 -14.62
CA PRO A 170 7.26 -0.69 -14.21
C PRO A 170 8.67 -0.15 -14.40
N THR A 171 8.79 1.15 -14.70
CA THR A 171 10.09 1.82 -14.86
C THR A 171 10.92 1.88 -13.58
N ARG A 172 10.25 1.79 -12.42
CA ARG A 172 10.91 1.80 -11.11
C ARG A 172 11.51 0.44 -10.82
N ILE A 173 12.74 0.44 -10.30
CA ILE A 173 13.42 -0.75 -9.78
C ILE A 173 13.52 -0.64 -8.25
N LEU A 174 13.21 -1.74 -7.55
CA LEU A 174 13.44 -1.91 -6.13
C LEU A 174 14.70 -2.78 -5.93
N SER A 175 15.86 -2.14 -5.83
CA SER A 175 17.11 -2.84 -5.52
C SER A 175 17.31 -3.04 -4.00
N PRO A 176 18.02 -4.09 -3.58
CA PRO A 176 18.48 -4.26 -2.21
C PRO A 176 19.26 -3.03 -1.68
N ASP A 177 20.11 -2.41 -2.52
CA ASP A 177 20.82 -1.18 -2.17
C ASP A 177 19.86 -0.03 -1.84
N ALA A 178 18.81 0.17 -2.65
CA ALA A 178 17.82 1.20 -2.39
C ALA A 178 17.04 0.97 -1.09
N VAL A 179 16.87 -0.29 -0.67
CA VAL A 179 16.29 -0.63 0.63
C VAL A 179 17.24 -0.27 1.77
N LEU A 180 18.53 -0.57 1.65
CA LEU A 180 19.52 -0.20 2.67
C LEU A 180 19.68 1.32 2.79
N GLU A 181 19.70 2.05 1.68
CA GLU A 181 19.77 3.50 1.68
C GLU A 181 18.52 4.16 2.30
N ASP A 182 17.33 3.58 2.10
CA ASP A 182 16.13 4.02 2.83
C ASP A 182 16.24 3.73 4.34
N LEU A 183 16.84 2.60 4.72
CA LEU A 183 16.95 2.19 6.12
C LEU A 183 18.03 2.94 6.90
N ARG A 184 19.14 3.29 6.27
CA ARG A 184 20.30 3.90 6.91
C ARG A 184 19.95 5.13 7.78
N PRO A 185 19.22 6.16 7.29
CA PRO A 185 18.80 7.27 8.15
C PRO A 185 17.84 6.85 9.27
N ARG A 186 16.97 5.88 9.02
CA ARG A 186 15.98 5.40 10.01
C ARG A 186 16.64 4.66 11.16
N VAL A 187 17.68 3.87 10.87
CA VAL A 187 18.45 3.19 11.90
C VAL A 187 19.21 4.20 12.75
N ARG A 188 19.80 5.25 12.14
CA ARG A 188 20.40 6.35 12.92
C ARG A 188 19.39 7.00 13.86
N ASP A 189 18.21 7.39 13.36
CA ASP A 189 17.15 7.96 14.20
C ASP A 189 16.76 7.03 15.37
N LEU A 190 16.70 5.72 15.11
CA LEU A 190 16.40 4.73 16.14
C LEU A 190 17.50 4.63 17.19
N CYS A 191 18.77 4.60 16.79
CA CYS A 191 19.91 4.59 17.71
C CYS A 191 19.95 5.85 18.58
N ASP A 192 19.70 7.03 17.99
CA ASP A 192 19.68 8.31 18.71
C ASP A 192 18.54 8.34 19.75
N ARG A 193 17.39 7.75 19.41
CA ARG A 193 16.23 7.68 20.32
C ARG A 193 16.37 6.62 21.41
N PHE A 194 17.09 5.53 21.13
CA PHE A 194 17.26 4.39 22.02
C PHE A 194 18.75 4.05 22.22
N PRO A 195 19.51 4.86 23.00
CA PRO A 195 20.96 4.66 23.15
C PRO A 195 21.34 3.29 23.74
N SER A 196 20.49 2.71 24.60
CA SER A 196 20.71 1.37 25.17
C SER A 196 20.59 0.24 24.14
N GLU A 197 19.84 0.46 23.06
CA GLU A 197 19.61 -0.51 21.99
C GLU A 197 20.48 -0.24 20.75
N ALA A 198 21.24 0.86 20.74
CA ALA A 198 22.00 1.33 19.58
C ALA A 198 23.02 0.30 19.05
N GLU A 199 23.69 -0.46 19.94
CA GLU A 199 24.63 -1.52 19.54
C GLU A 199 23.90 -2.68 18.83
N SER A 200 22.75 -3.10 19.36
CA SER A 200 21.93 -4.16 18.77
C SER A 200 21.36 -3.73 17.42
N LEU A 201 20.80 -2.52 17.33
CA LEU A 201 20.27 -1.94 16.09
C LEU A 201 21.38 -1.78 15.03
N GLY A 202 22.55 -1.28 15.43
CA GLY A 202 23.72 -1.16 14.57
C GLY A 202 24.19 -2.52 14.05
N SER A 203 24.25 -3.53 14.92
CA SER A 203 24.62 -4.91 14.56
C SER A 203 23.61 -5.54 13.60
N ALA A 204 22.31 -5.35 13.84
CA ALA A 204 21.25 -5.83 12.96
C ALA A 204 21.32 -5.19 11.57
N PHE A 205 21.59 -3.89 11.50
CA PHE A 205 21.78 -3.20 10.22
C PHE A 205 23.07 -3.63 9.50
N ALA A 206 24.18 -3.77 10.22
CA ALA A 206 25.43 -4.28 9.65
C ALA A 206 25.28 -5.72 9.11
N ALA A 207 24.46 -6.55 9.75
CA ALA A 207 24.11 -7.87 9.24
C ALA A 207 23.29 -7.78 7.93
N LEU A 208 22.37 -6.82 7.79
CA LEU A 208 21.67 -6.58 6.53
C LEU A 208 22.63 -6.13 5.42
N GLU A 209 23.61 -5.27 5.73
CA GLU A 209 24.62 -4.83 4.77
C GLU A 209 25.49 -6.01 4.30
N ARG A 210 25.94 -6.86 5.22
CA ARG A 210 26.76 -8.04 4.92
C ARG A 210 26.00 -9.10 4.13
N ASP A 211 24.75 -9.37 4.51
CA ASP A 211 23.94 -10.46 3.96
C ASP A 211 23.04 -10.00 2.80
N MET A 212 23.35 -8.84 2.20
CA MET A 212 22.57 -8.24 1.13
C MET A 212 22.43 -9.20 -0.06
N PRO A 213 21.19 -9.49 -0.52
CA PRO A 213 21.00 -10.32 -1.71
C PRO A 213 21.36 -9.55 -2.98
N PHE A 214 21.68 -10.27 -4.04
CA PHE A 214 21.68 -9.70 -5.39
C PHE A 214 20.25 -9.61 -5.92
N LEU A 215 19.98 -8.63 -6.78
CA LEU A 215 18.75 -8.62 -7.55
C LEU A 215 18.70 -9.89 -8.43
N PRO A 216 17.58 -10.64 -8.46
CA PRO A 216 17.44 -11.81 -9.32
C PRO A 216 17.67 -11.47 -10.80
N SER A 217 18.19 -12.42 -11.57
CA SER A 217 18.39 -12.25 -13.02
C SER A 217 17.09 -11.98 -13.79
N ALA A 218 15.97 -12.48 -13.27
CA ALA A 218 14.62 -12.19 -13.72
C ALA A 218 13.84 -11.55 -12.55
N PRO A 219 13.87 -10.21 -12.39
CA PRO A 219 13.05 -9.54 -11.40
C PRO A 219 11.57 -9.64 -11.78
N ALA A 220 10.71 -9.70 -10.76
CA ALA A 220 9.26 -9.78 -10.91
C ALA A 220 8.62 -8.39 -10.77
N PHE A 221 7.38 -8.27 -11.26
CA PHE A 221 6.50 -7.17 -10.87
C PHE A 221 6.13 -7.30 -9.39
N VAL A 222 6.70 -6.45 -8.54
CA VAL A 222 6.42 -6.40 -7.11
C VAL A 222 5.48 -5.24 -6.79
N HIS A 223 4.56 -5.46 -5.86
CA HIS A 223 3.66 -4.47 -5.30
C HIS A 223 4.40 -3.42 -4.46
N GLY A 224 5.40 -3.83 -3.67
CA GLY A 224 6.27 -2.97 -2.86
C GLY A 224 5.71 -2.55 -1.50
N ASP A 225 4.44 -2.85 -1.22
CA ASP A 225 3.82 -2.74 0.11
C ASP A 225 2.74 -3.82 0.33
N PHE A 226 2.96 -5.03 -0.19
CA PHE A 226 1.98 -6.11 -0.11
C PHE A 226 1.74 -6.54 1.35
N GLY A 227 0.49 -6.51 1.81
CA GLY A 227 0.12 -6.98 3.14
C GLY A 227 -1.30 -6.58 3.56
N PRO A 228 -1.78 -7.05 4.73
CA PRO A 228 -3.22 -7.07 5.06
C PRO A 228 -3.95 -5.73 4.96
N ALA A 229 -3.26 -4.60 5.15
CA ALA A 229 -3.86 -3.26 5.05
C ALA A 229 -4.18 -2.83 3.60
N ASN A 230 -3.52 -3.43 2.62
CA ASN A 230 -3.68 -3.16 1.19
C ASN A 230 -4.43 -4.28 0.47
N LEU A 231 -5.04 -5.20 1.22
CA LEU A 231 -5.78 -6.33 0.69
C LEU A 231 -7.20 -6.35 1.23
N LEU A 232 -8.16 -6.65 0.36
CA LEU A 232 -9.53 -7.00 0.76
C LEU A 232 -9.87 -8.42 0.32
N TRP A 233 -10.81 -9.02 1.03
CA TRP A 233 -11.42 -10.29 0.65
C TRP A 233 -12.79 -10.06 0.01
N ARG A 234 -13.01 -10.60 -1.19
CA ARG A 234 -14.30 -10.49 -1.87
C ARG A 234 -14.63 -11.77 -2.61
N LYS A 235 -15.58 -12.55 -2.07
CA LYS A 235 -16.16 -13.74 -2.75
C LYS A 235 -15.10 -14.65 -3.37
N GLY A 236 -14.12 -15.08 -2.58
CA GLY A 236 -13.03 -15.96 -3.06
C GLY A 236 -11.85 -15.25 -3.74
N HIS A 237 -11.90 -13.91 -3.89
CA HIS A 237 -10.85 -13.13 -4.52
C HIS A 237 -10.11 -12.28 -3.50
N VAL A 238 -8.80 -12.16 -3.71
CA VAL A 238 -7.96 -11.16 -3.07
C VAL A 238 -7.99 -9.90 -3.92
N VAL A 239 -8.57 -8.83 -3.39
CA VAL A 239 -8.52 -7.51 -4.00
C VAL A 239 -7.24 -6.82 -3.54
N VAL A 240 -6.34 -6.50 -4.46
CA VAL A 240 -5.09 -5.80 -4.19
C VAL A 240 -5.28 -4.30 -4.43
N LEU A 241 -4.96 -3.50 -3.43
CA LEU A 241 -5.09 -2.05 -3.45
C LEU A 241 -3.72 -1.38 -3.37
N ASP A 242 -3.65 -0.12 -3.80
CA ASP A 242 -2.50 0.77 -3.60
C ASP A 242 -1.18 0.33 -4.28
N PHE A 243 -1.16 0.42 -5.61
CA PHE A 243 0.03 0.16 -6.44
C PHE A 243 1.08 1.30 -6.45
N ASP A 244 1.05 2.21 -5.48
CA ASP A 244 1.95 3.37 -5.47
C ASP A 244 3.42 3.00 -5.37
N LYS A 245 3.74 1.87 -4.74
CA LYS A 245 5.11 1.41 -4.53
C LYS A 245 5.53 0.33 -5.50
N CYS A 246 4.70 -0.01 -6.49
CA CYS A 246 5.03 -1.07 -7.41
C CYS A 246 6.30 -0.77 -8.21
N ALA A 247 7.04 -1.83 -8.51
CA ALA A 247 8.36 -1.77 -9.13
C ALA A 247 8.70 -3.12 -9.77
N LEU A 248 9.77 -3.16 -10.55
CA LEU A 248 10.51 -4.39 -10.78
C LEU A 248 11.42 -4.67 -9.59
N GLY A 249 11.41 -5.90 -9.07
CA GLY A 249 12.21 -6.25 -7.90
C GLY A 249 12.30 -7.75 -7.64
N ASP A 250 12.94 -8.10 -6.54
CA ASP A 250 12.93 -9.48 -6.05
C ASP A 250 11.54 -9.80 -5.47
N PRO A 251 10.84 -10.87 -5.91
CA PRO A 251 9.56 -11.28 -5.32
C PRO A 251 9.65 -11.54 -3.80
N ALA A 252 10.84 -11.83 -3.28
CA ALA A 252 11.09 -11.95 -1.85
C ALA A 252 10.78 -10.66 -1.07
N ALA A 253 10.79 -9.50 -1.72
CA ALA A 253 10.49 -8.21 -1.09
C ALA A 253 9.04 -8.12 -0.61
N ASP A 254 8.08 -8.56 -1.42
CA ASP A 254 6.66 -8.55 -1.03
C ASP A 254 6.35 -9.63 0.00
N LEU A 255 6.95 -10.82 -0.11
CA LEU A 255 6.83 -11.88 0.90
C LEU A 255 7.41 -11.41 2.24
N GLY A 256 8.59 -10.82 2.26
CA GLY A 256 9.20 -10.25 3.47
C GLY A 256 8.35 -9.15 4.08
N ASN A 257 7.76 -8.27 3.25
CA ASN A 257 6.84 -7.24 3.72
C ASN A 257 5.54 -7.81 4.30
N LEU A 258 4.97 -8.84 3.66
CA LEU A 258 3.81 -9.57 4.14
C LEU A 258 4.08 -10.22 5.50
N PHE A 259 5.18 -10.97 5.64
CA PHE A 259 5.53 -11.65 6.88
C PHE A 259 5.80 -10.68 8.03
N ALA A 260 6.53 -9.59 7.77
CA ALA A 260 6.70 -8.54 8.77
C ALA A 260 5.34 -7.94 9.24
N GLN A 261 4.34 -7.87 8.36
CA GLN A 261 3.00 -7.38 8.72
C GLN A 261 2.13 -8.43 9.41
N LEU A 262 2.24 -9.70 9.05
CA LEU A 262 1.57 -10.81 9.75
C LEU A 262 2.15 -10.97 11.16
N PHE A 263 3.47 -10.89 11.31
CA PHE A 263 4.12 -10.89 12.63
C PHE A 263 3.64 -9.73 13.51
N ARG A 264 3.50 -8.53 12.94
CA ARG A 264 2.88 -7.41 13.67
C ARG A 264 1.43 -7.67 14.03
N THR A 265 0.68 -8.39 13.19
CA THR A 265 -0.70 -8.77 13.48
C THR A 265 -0.76 -9.71 14.68
N THR A 266 0.19 -10.63 14.87
CA THR A 266 0.19 -11.52 16.04
C THR A 266 0.41 -10.78 17.35
N ILE A 267 1.16 -9.67 17.32
CA ILE A 267 1.35 -8.80 18.48
C ILE A 267 0.10 -7.96 18.75
N LYS A 268 -0.46 -7.35 17.70
CA LYS A 268 -1.55 -6.38 17.84
C LYS A 268 -2.91 -7.00 18.07
N ARG A 269 -3.15 -8.15 17.42
CA ARG A 269 -4.44 -8.84 17.32
C ARG A 269 -4.22 -10.36 17.48
N PRO A 270 -3.66 -10.82 18.61
CA PRO A 270 -3.42 -12.25 18.85
C PRO A 270 -4.70 -13.08 18.84
N GLU A 271 -5.88 -12.49 18.98
CA GLU A 271 -7.14 -13.20 18.80
C GLU A 271 -7.46 -13.54 17.34
N ILE A 272 -6.85 -12.83 16.37
CA ILE A 272 -7.01 -13.08 14.94
C ILE A 272 -5.91 -14.01 14.43
N LEU A 273 -4.65 -13.75 14.81
CA LEU A 273 -3.52 -14.52 14.32
C LEU A 273 -2.56 -14.82 15.49
N ARG A 274 -2.49 -16.09 15.91
CA ARG A 274 -1.61 -16.52 17.02
C ARG A 274 -0.31 -17.11 16.52
N ASP A 275 -0.43 -18.12 15.66
CA ASP A 275 0.70 -18.93 15.22
C ASP A 275 1.30 -18.33 13.94
N PHE A 276 2.32 -17.50 14.13
CA PHE A 276 3.06 -16.92 13.01
C PHE A 276 3.81 -17.98 12.19
N ALA A 277 4.31 -19.05 12.82
CA ALA A 277 5.07 -20.07 12.12
C ALA A 277 4.18 -20.87 11.17
N SER A 278 3.00 -21.29 11.64
CA SER A 278 1.97 -21.89 10.80
C SER A 278 1.54 -20.94 9.68
N ALA A 279 1.28 -19.67 10.02
CA ALA A 279 0.87 -18.70 9.01
C ALA A 279 1.91 -18.49 7.90
N ARG A 280 3.19 -18.44 8.27
CA ARG A 280 4.31 -18.36 7.33
C ARG A 280 4.35 -19.60 6.43
N ALA A 281 4.24 -20.79 7.02
CA ALA A 281 4.27 -22.05 6.28
C ALA A 281 3.13 -22.13 5.26
N THR A 282 1.89 -21.83 5.65
CA THR A 282 0.72 -21.85 4.74
C THR A 282 0.89 -20.91 3.55
N VAL A 283 1.35 -19.67 3.79
CA VAL A 283 1.57 -18.71 2.71
C VAL A 283 2.69 -19.18 1.79
N LEU A 284 3.84 -19.61 2.32
CA LEU A 284 4.98 -20.06 1.52
C LEU A 284 4.66 -21.31 0.71
N GLU A 285 3.97 -22.28 1.30
CA GLU A 285 3.55 -23.49 0.61
C GLU A 285 2.62 -23.14 -0.56
N SER A 286 1.61 -22.31 -0.31
CA SER A 286 0.70 -21.87 -1.36
C SER A 286 1.43 -21.08 -2.45
N TYR A 287 2.29 -20.13 -2.09
CA TYR A 287 3.08 -19.36 -3.04
C TYR A 287 3.97 -20.26 -3.92
N SER A 288 4.67 -21.21 -3.30
CA SER A 288 5.61 -22.12 -3.99
C SER A 288 4.91 -23.07 -4.96
N ARG A 289 3.64 -23.44 -4.69
CA ARG A 289 2.83 -24.26 -5.62
C ARG A 289 2.54 -23.55 -6.95
N TRP A 290 2.54 -22.22 -6.97
CA TRP A 290 2.16 -21.39 -8.12
C TRP A 290 3.32 -20.56 -8.67
N SER A 291 4.54 -20.77 -8.19
CA SER A 291 5.74 -20.05 -8.62
C SER A 291 6.85 -21.02 -9.01
N PRO A 292 7.80 -20.58 -9.86
CA PRO A 292 8.99 -21.38 -10.15
C PRO A 292 9.78 -21.71 -8.88
N ALA A 293 10.38 -22.89 -8.83
CA ALA A 293 11.20 -23.29 -7.70
C ALA A 293 12.42 -22.37 -7.54
N ASP A 294 12.64 -21.87 -6.31
CA ASP A 294 13.76 -21.01 -5.95
C ASP A 294 14.32 -21.41 -4.59
N SER A 295 15.46 -22.11 -4.59
CA SER A 295 16.09 -22.62 -3.39
C SER A 295 16.69 -21.54 -2.48
N ARG A 296 16.79 -20.28 -2.95
CA ARG A 296 17.31 -19.16 -2.18
C ARG A 296 16.22 -18.22 -1.68
N LEU A 297 14.96 -18.45 -2.05
CA LEU A 297 13.83 -17.58 -1.72
C LEU A 297 13.77 -17.28 -0.22
N ASP A 298 13.81 -18.30 0.64
CA ASP A 298 13.68 -18.15 2.09
C ASP A 298 14.73 -17.21 2.69
N SER A 299 15.98 -17.31 2.23
CA SER A 299 17.07 -16.45 2.72
C SER A 299 16.86 -14.99 2.33
N ARG A 300 16.37 -14.73 1.12
CA ARG A 300 16.07 -13.36 0.64
C ARG A 300 14.82 -12.81 1.32
N VAL A 301 13.79 -13.64 1.53
CA VAL A 301 12.58 -13.27 2.29
C VAL A 301 12.95 -12.85 3.69
N ALA A 302 13.79 -13.61 4.39
CA ALA A 302 14.26 -13.26 5.74
C ALA A 302 15.06 -11.95 5.77
N TRP A 303 15.81 -11.63 4.71
CA TRP A 303 16.47 -10.33 4.57
C TRP A 303 15.46 -9.18 4.44
N TYR A 304 14.50 -9.28 3.52
CA TYR A 304 13.47 -8.25 3.30
C TYR A 304 12.50 -8.10 4.47
N GLU A 305 12.23 -9.17 5.19
CA GLU A 305 11.43 -9.18 6.42
C GLU A 305 12.09 -8.34 7.51
N ARG A 306 13.38 -8.62 7.83
CA ARG A 306 14.17 -7.85 8.80
C ARG A 306 14.25 -6.38 8.41
N ALA A 307 14.56 -6.10 7.14
CA ALA A 307 14.56 -4.75 6.59
C ALA A 307 13.21 -4.05 6.78
N THR A 308 12.10 -4.75 6.50
CA THR A 308 10.76 -4.20 6.70
C THR A 308 10.43 -3.95 8.17
N LEU A 309 10.83 -4.84 9.08
CA LEU A 309 10.60 -4.68 10.51
C LEU A 309 11.26 -3.41 11.04
N LEU A 310 12.53 -3.15 10.72
CA LEU A 310 13.23 -1.90 11.09
C LEU A 310 12.49 -0.66 10.57
N ARG A 311 12.06 -0.70 9.29
CA ARG A 311 11.27 0.37 8.68
C ARG A 311 9.92 0.59 9.39
N LYS A 312 9.24 -0.47 9.80
CA LYS A 312 7.93 -0.38 10.48
C LYS A 312 8.10 0.09 11.94
N ILE A 313 9.15 -0.34 12.64
CA ILE A 313 9.53 0.16 13.98
C ILE A 313 9.74 1.68 13.91
N HIS A 314 10.58 2.15 12.99
CA HIS A 314 10.77 3.59 12.76
C HIS A 314 9.44 4.30 12.45
N GLY A 315 8.63 3.76 11.52
CA GLY A 315 7.33 4.34 11.18
C GLY A 315 6.31 4.38 12.33
N LEU A 316 6.37 3.46 13.30
CA LEU A 316 5.52 3.51 14.49
C LEU A 316 5.90 4.66 15.41
N LEU A 317 7.21 4.90 15.54
CA LEU A 317 7.82 5.82 16.49
C LEU A 317 7.89 7.27 15.98
N PHE A 318 8.14 7.46 14.69
CA PHE A 318 8.45 8.77 14.11
C PHE A 318 7.37 9.32 13.16
N SER A 319 6.39 8.50 12.74
CA SER A 319 5.37 8.95 11.79
C SER A 319 4.38 9.95 12.40
N LYS A 320 4.35 11.14 11.81
CA LYS A 320 3.41 12.23 12.15
C LYS A 320 2.07 12.15 11.40
N SER A 321 1.97 11.37 10.33
CA SER A 321 0.76 11.21 9.51
C SER A 321 -0.30 10.25 10.07
N ARG A 322 -0.10 9.72 11.28
CA ARG A 322 -0.99 8.76 11.95
C ARG A 322 -1.79 9.46 13.05
N ASP A 323 -2.73 8.74 13.66
CA ASP A 323 -3.46 9.24 14.82
C ASP A 323 -2.51 9.68 15.94
N GLN A 324 -2.59 10.96 16.30
CA GLN A 324 -1.76 11.59 17.32
C GLN A 324 -2.46 11.64 18.69
N HIS A 325 -3.62 11.00 18.84
CA HIS A 325 -4.24 10.84 20.15
C HIS A 325 -3.26 10.15 21.11
N PRO A 326 -3.09 10.63 22.37
CA PRO A 326 -2.05 10.14 23.27
C PRO A 326 -2.05 8.62 23.46
N GLU A 327 -3.23 8.00 23.51
CA GLU A 327 -3.36 6.55 23.65
C GLU A 327 -2.88 5.80 22.40
N ALA A 328 -3.26 6.27 21.19
CA ALA A 328 -2.78 5.69 19.94
C ALA A 328 -1.26 5.85 19.78
N VAL A 329 -0.68 6.94 20.26
CA VAL A 329 0.78 7.14 20.31
C VAL A 329 1.43 6.14 21.27
N ARG A 330 0.92 6.00 22.50
CA ARG A 330 1.43 5.04 23.49
C ARG A 330 1.38 3.62 22.96
N GLN A 331 0.26 3.21 22.36
CA GLN A 331 0.10 1.87 21.82
C GLN A 331 1.08 1.58 20.68
N ARG A 332 1.33 2.55 19.78
CA ARG A 332 2.35 2.42 18.72
C ARG A 332 3.77 2.33 19.27
N GLN A 333 4.09 3.10 20.31
CA GLN A 333 5.39 3.04 20.97
C GLN A 333 5.60 1.68 21.66
N ALA A 334 4.58 1.15 22.34
CA ALA A 334 4.63 -0.18 22.94
C ALA A 334 4.83 -1.27 21.89
N GLU A 335 4.09 -1.21 20.77
CA GLU A 335 4.27 -2.12 19.63
C GLU A 335 5.72 -2.08 19.10
N ALA A 336 6.28 -0.88 18.92
CA ALA A 336 7.64 -0.71 18.43
C ALA A 336 8.69 -1.29 19.39
N VAL A 337 8.56 -1.08 20.69
CA VAL A 337 9.46 -1.65 21.71
C VAL A 337 9.37 -3.17 21.74
N GLN A 338 8.17 -3.73 21.61
CA GLN A 338 7.99 -5.18 21.54
C GLN A 338 8.66 -5.76 20.29
N LEU A 339 8.50 -5.11 19.13
CA LEU A 339 9.16 -5.53 17.89
C LEU A 339 10.70 -5.48 17.99
N MET A 340 11.25 -4.43 18.62
CA MET A 340 12.71 -4.33 18.84
C MET A 340 13.28 -5.42 19.77
N ARG A 341 12.44 -6.03 20.62
CA ARG A 341 12.87 -7.11 21.54
C ARG A 341 12.73 -8.50 20.93
N MET A 342 11.91 -8.66 19.90
CA MET A 342 11.60 -9.97 19.31
C MET A 342 12.29 -10.22 17.96
N GLY A 343 12.79 -9.17 17.30
CA GLY A 343 13.56 -9.26 16.05
C GLY A 343 15.05 -9.09 16.29
#